data_AF-A0A927MSY9-F1
#
_entry.id   AF-A0A927MSY9-F1
#
_cell.length_a   1.000
_cell.length_b   1.000
_cell.length_c   1.000
_cell.angle_alpha   90.00
_cell.angle_beta   90.00
_cell.angle_gamma   90.00
#
_symmetry.space_group_name_H-M   'P 1'
#
loop_
_entity.id
_entity.type
_entity.pdbx_description
1 polymer ?
#
loop_
_entity_poly.entity_id
_entity_poly.type
_entity_poly.pdbx_seq_one_letter_code
_entity_poly.pdbx_strand_id
1 'polypeptide(L)'
;MDWISVAGLAVAAFALLIQWRSHRRAMDAQAAGNRMALEAQATESRDGRRHAEALARADREHALALAREDRLWARRADLYTSILEAMRRRIEGREPSPPAPPDDPRLTSLATQAHVLASGQVQECLNEFVYDGPDHERQVDIWDDLQHVVHRELGIPRD
;
A
#
# COMPACT_ATOMS: atom_id res chain seq x y z
N MET A 1 74.49 -57.56 20.61
CA MET A 1 73.69 -56.36 20.90
C MET A 1 72.97 -56.02 19.61
N ASP A 2 71.67 -56.22 19.55
CA ASP A 2 70.92 -56.32 18.29
C ASP A 2 70.46 -54.95 17.78
N TRP A 3 71.13 -54.47 16.75
CA TRP A 3 70.89 -53.12 16.19
C TRP A 3 69.56 -53.06 15.42
N ILE A 4 69.02 -54.23 15.09
CA ILE A 4 67.72 -54.44 14.43
C ILE A 4 66.56 -54.02 15.36
N SER A 5 66.70 -54.19 16.68
CA SER A 5 65.65 -53.85 17.65
C SER A 5 65.49 -52.34 17.87
N VAL A 6 66.57 -51.56 17.69
CA VAL A 6 66.55 -50.09 17.85
C VAL A 6 65.94 -49.41 16.62
N ALA A 7 66.22 -49.93 15.43
CA ALA A 7 65.66 -49.40 14.18
C ALA A 7 64.13 -49.56 14.11
N GLY A 8 63.60 -50.70 14.57
CA GLY A 8 62.14 -50.93 14.62
C GLY A 8 61.39 -49.98 15.55
N LEU A 9 61.98 -49.65 16.71
CA LEU A 9 61.41 -48.70 17.68
C LEU A 9 61.36 -47.27 17.13
N ALA A 10 62.40 -46.84 16.41
CA ALA A 10 62.44 -45.50 15.81
C ALA A 10 61.36 -45.31 14.73
N VAL A 11 61.13 -46.33 13.90
CA VAL A 11 60.08 -46.30 12.86
C VAL A 11 58.69 -46.29 13.49
N ALA A 12 58.45 -47.08 14.54
CA ALA A 12 57.18 -47.08 15.26
C ALA A 12 56.87 -45.72 15.93
N ALA A 13 57.87 -45.10 16.56
CA ALA A 13 57.72 -43.76 17.15
C ALA A 13 57.46 -42.68 16.09
N PHE A 14 58.13 -42.76 14.94
CA PHE A 14 57.91 -41.84 13.83
C PHE A 14 56.51 -41.98 13.20
N ALA A 15 56.03 -43.23 13.04
CA ALA A 15 54.67 -43.51 12.58
C ALA A 15 53.60 -42.94 13.54
N LEU A 16 53.78 -43.11 14.85
CA LEU A 16 52.90 -42.53 15.87
C LEU A 16 52.90 -41.00 15.84
N LEU A 17 54.06 -40.38 15.60
CA LEU A 17 54.19 -38.92 15.54
C LEU A 17 53.51 -38.34 14.28
N ILE A 18 53.61 -39.02 13.14
CA ILE A 18 52.87 -38.67 11.92
C ILE A 18 51.36 -38.87 12.11
N GLN A 19 50.95 -39.97 12.75
CA GLN A 19 49.55 -40.26 13.01
C GLN A 19 48.94 -39.23 13.98
N TRP A 20 49.67 -38.83 15.01
CA TRP A 20 49.26 -37.75 15.91
C TRP A 20 49.17 -36.39 15.19
N ARG A 21 50.13 -36.06 14.32
CA ARG A 21 50.10 -34.81 13.53
C ARG A 21 48.95 -34.75 12.54
N SER A 22 48.66 -35.86 11.85
CA SER A 22 47.54 -35.94 10.91
C SER A 22 46.21 -35.85 11.63
N HIS A 23 46.07 -36.52 12.78
CA HIS A 23 44.88 -36.42 13.62
C HIS A 23 44.67 -35.00 14.17
N ARG A 24 45.74 -34.33 14.62
CA ARG A 24 45.66 -32.94 15.09
C ARG A 24 45.24 -31.97 13.99
N ARG A 25 45.80 -32.12 12.79
CA ARG A 25 45.38 -31.34 11.61
C ARG A 25 43.92 -31.62 11.20
N ALA A 26 43.45 -32.86 11.33
CA ALA A 26 42.07 -33.22 11.04
C ALA A 26 41.09 -32.58 12.05
N MET A 27 41.46 -32.55 13.34
CA MET A 27 40.67 -31.87 14.38
C MET A 27 40.63 -30.35 14.18
N ASP A 28 41.75 -29.73 13.82
CA ASP A 28 41.80 -28.30 13.51
C ASP A 28 40.97 -27.95 12.26
N ALA A 29 41.00 -28.81 11.23
CA ALA A 29 40.18 -28.66 10.03
C ALA A 29 38.68 -28.83 10.31
N GLN A 30 38.29 -29.77 11.18
CA GLN A 30 36.91 -29.94 11.61
C GLN A 30 36.42 -28.77 12.47
N ALA A 31 37.26 -28.26 13.38
CA ALA A 31 36.92 -27.09 14.19
C ALA A 31 36.75 -25.82 13.34
N ALA A 32 37.60 -25.62 12.34
CA ALA A 32 37.48 -24.52 11.38
C ALA A 32 36.22 -24.67 10.50
N GLY A 33 35.96 -25.86 9.98
CA GLY A 33 34.77 -26.15 9.17
C GLY A 33 33.47 -25.93 9.93
N ASN A 34 33.38 -26.37 11.19
CA ASN A 34 32.21 -26.17 12.03
C ASN A 34 31.95 -24.69 12.34
N ARG A 35 33.01 -23.89 12.57
CA ARG A 35 32.86 -22.43 12.76
C ARG A 35 32.35 -21.74 11.51
N MET A 36 32.89 -22.07 10.34
CA MET A 36 32.43 -21.51 9.07
C MET A 36 30.98 -21.89 8.77
N ALA A 37 30.57 -23.13 9.07
CA ALA A 37 29.18 -23.57 8.90
C ALA A 37 28.22 -22.82 9.84
N LEU A 38 28.60 -22.61 11.10
CA LEU A 38 27.80 -21.83 12.06
C LEU A 38 27.72 -20.35 11.68
N GLU A 39 28.80 -19.76 11.19
CA GLU A 39 28.83 -18.38 10.71
C GLU A 39 27.95 -18.21 9.47
N ALA A 40 28.02 -19.13 8.50
CA ALA A 40 27.18 -19.14 7.31
C ALA A 40 25.68 -19.26 7.67
N GLN A 41 25.34 -20.17 8.60
CA GLN A 41 23.97 -20.33 9.07
C GLN A 41 23.47 -19.10 9.84
N ALA A 42 24.34 -18.44 10.59
CA ALA A 42 24.01 -17.19 11.29
C ALA A 42 23.81 -16.01 10.33
N THR A 43 24.57 -15.93 9.23
CA THR A 43 24.37 -14.90 8.20
C THR A 43 23.07 -15.12 7.44
N GLU A 44 22.78 -16.36 7.03
CA GLU A 44 21.54 -16.71 6.33
C GLU A 44 20.30 -16.43 7.20
N SER A 45 20.35 -16.75 8.50
CA SER A 45 19.28 -16.41 9.44
C SER A 45 19.11 -14.89 9.61
N ARG A 46 20.19 -14.12 9.64
CA ARG A 46 20.12 -12.65 9.75
C ARG A 46 19.55 -12.01 8.48
N ASP A 47 19.99 -12.47 7.32
CA ASP A 47 19.52 -11.94 6.04
C ASP A 47 18.06 -12.35 5.78
N GLY A 48 17.67 -13.57 6.17
CA GLY A 48 16.26 -13.98 6.18
C GLY A 48 15.38 -13.10 7.09
N ARG A 49 15.85 -12.75 8.29
CA ARG A 49 15.14 -11.80 9.17
C ARG A 49 15.04 -10.41 8.54
N ARG A 50 16.12 -9.90 7.96
CA ARG A 50 16.11 -8.59 7.29
C ARG A 50 15.13 -8.54 6.12
N HIS A 51 15.06 -9.60 5.31
CA HIS A 51 14.09 -9.70 4.23
C HIS A 51 12.66 -9.80 4.75
N ALA A 52 12.41 -10.61 5.79
CA ALA A 52 11.10 -10.67 6.43
C ALA A 52 10.66 -9.32 7.02
N GLU A 53 11.57 -8.59 7.66
CA GLU A 53 11.31 -7.25 8.16
C GLU A 53 11.03 -6.24 7.04
N ALA A 54 11.78 -6.32 5.92
CA ALA A 54 11.57 -5.45 4.77
C ALA A 54 10.21 -5.69 4.12
N LEU A 55 9.82 -6.96 3.93
CA LEU A 55 8.49 -7.33 3.45
C LEU A 55 7.39 -6.85 4.39
N ALA A 56 7.53 -7.08 5.69
CA ALA A 56 6.55 -6.62 6.69
C ALA A 56 6.46 -5.09 6.79
N ARG A 57 7.50 -4.34 6.39
CA ARG A 57 7.42 -2.87 6.24
C ARG A 57 6.65 -2.50 4.98
N ALA A 58 6.98 -3.11 3.84
CA ALA A 58 6.29 -2.89 2.58
C ALA A 58 4.78 -3.20 2.68
N ASP A 59 4.42 -4.33 3.30
CA ASP A 59 3.02 -4.72 3.52
C ASP A 59 2.27 -3.70 4.39
N ARG A 60 2.93 -3.18 5.43
CA ARG A 60 2.33 -2.13 6.27
C ARG A 60 2.13 -0.83 5.51
N GLU A 61 3.11 -0.41 4.71
CA GLU A 61 3.00 0.79 3.87
C GLU A 61 1.90 0.64 2.83
N HIS A 62 1.81 -0.52 2.19
CA HIS A 62 0.76 -0.83 1.23
C HIS A 62 -0.63 -0.85 1.88
N ALA A 63 -0.79 -1.49 3.05
CA ALA A 63 -2.03 -1.50 3.79
C ALA A 63 -2.47 -0.08 4.23
N LEU A 64 -1.51 0.77 4.62
CA LEU A 64 -1.78 2.17 4.95
C LEU A 64 -2.19 2.97 3.71
N ALA A 65 -1.62 2.69 2.54
CA ALA A 65 -2.00 3.33 1.28
C ALA A 65 -3.44 2.95 0.89
N LEU A 66 -3.78 1.65 0.90
CA LEU A 66 -5.13 1.16 0.65
C LEU A 66 -6.15 1.79 1.61
N ALA A 67 -5.85 1.81 2.91
CA ALA A 67 -6.75 2.43 3.90
C ALA A 67 -6.95 3.94 3.69
N ARG A 68 -5.97 4.65 3.10
CA ARG A 68 -6.13 6.07 2.73
C ARG A 68 -7.01 6.21 1.49
N GLU A 69 -6.80 5.37 0.49
CA GLU A 69 -7.63 5.35 -0.72
C GLU A 69 -9.09 5.03 -0.40
N ASP A 70 -9.35 4.03 0.45
CA ASP A 70 -10.70 3.69 0.92
C ASP A 70 -11.39 4.87 1.62
N ARG A 71 -10.65 5.59 2.48
CA ARG A 71 -11.19 6.79 3.16
C ARG A 71 -11.48 7.92 2.20
N LEU A 72 -10.65 8.11 1.17
CA LEU A 72 -10.88 9.12 0.14
C LEU A 72 -12.10 8.75 -0.71
N TRP A 73 -12.22 7.48 -1.07
CA TRP A 73 -13.37 6.97 -1.80
C TRP A 73 -14.67 7.15 -1.00
N ALA A 74 -14.68 6.80 0.29
CA ALA A 74 -15.84 6.99 1.16
C ALA A 74 -16.25 8.46 1.26
N ARG A 75 -15.29 9.37 1.49
CA ARG A 75 -15.55 10.83 1.52
C ARG A 75 -16.13 11.35 0.22
N ARG A 76 -15.68 10.83 -0.92
CA ARG A 76 -16.18 11.20 -2.24
C ARG A 76 -17.60 10.70 -2.46
N ALA A 77 -17.93 9.48 -2.03
CA ALA A 77 -19.30 8.95 -2.06
C ALA A 77 -20.27 9.77 -1.17
N ASP A 78 -19.85 10.15 0.03
CA ASP A 78 -20.62 11.01 0.92
C ASP A 78 -20.85 12.42 0.33
N LEU A 79 -19.81 12.97 -0.31
CA LEU A 79 -19.89 14.25 -1.01
C LEU A 79 -20.89 14.20 -2.16
N TYR A 80 -20.85 13.16 -3.00
CA TYR A 80 -21.80 12.99 -4.11
C TYR A 80 -23.24 12.85 -3.63
N THR A 81 -23.46 12.06 -2.58
CA THR A 81 -24.78 11.95 -1.95
C THR A 81 -25.29 13.32 -1.48
N SER A 82 -24.42 14.09 -0.81
CA SER A 82 -24.76 15.42 -0.29
C SER A 82 -25.06 16.44 -1.39
N ILE A 83 -24.33 16.37 -2.52
CA ILE A 83 -24.55 17.21 -3.70
C ILE A 83 -25.89 16.89 -4.34
N LEU A 84 -26.12 15.61 -4.67
CA LEU A 84 -27.35 15.17 -5.34
C LEU A 84 -28.59 15.50 -4.51
N GLU A 85 -28.51 15.33 -3.20
CA GLU A 85 -29.59 15.69 -2.29
C GLU A 85 -29.84 17.22 -2.25
N ALA A 86 -28.77 18.02 -2.20
CA ALA A 86 -28.91 19.48 -2.20
C ALA A 86 -29.52 20.00 -3.51
N MET A 87 -29.09 19.47 -4.66
CA MET A 87 -29.66 19.81 -5.97
C MET A 87 -31.14 19.40 -6.04
N ARG A 88 -31.46 18.16 -5.64
CA ARG A 88 -32.83 17.67 -5.60
C ARG A 88 -33.74 18.57 -4.76
N ARG A 89 -33.33 18.93 -3.54
CA ARG A 89 -34.11 19.83 -2.67
C ARG A 89 -34.33 21.19 -3.29
N ARG A 90 -33.36 21.73 -4.03
CA ARG A 90 -33.50 23.01 -4.74
C ARG A 90 -34.46 22.92 -5.92
N ILE A 91 -34.44 21.82 -6.66
CA ILE A 91 -35.36 21.54 -7.77
C ILE A 91 -36.79 21.35 -7.26
N GLU A 92 -36.98 20.50 -6.24
CA GLU A 92 -38.28 20.18 -5.65
C GLU A 92 -38.87 21.33 -4.82
N GLY A 93 -38.03 22.18 -4.22
CA GLY A 93 -38.44 23.27 -3.33
C GLY A 93 -38.86 24.57 -4.03
N ARG A 94 -38.77 24.66 -5.37
CA ARG A 94 -39.25 25.82 -6.12
C ARG A 94 -40.78 25.75 -6.29
N GLU A 95 -41.53 26.42 -5.41
CA GLU A 95 -42.80 27.02 -5.85
C GLU A 95 -42.51 27.99 -7.02
N PRO A 96 -43.47 28.23 -7.95
CA PRO A 96 -43.30 29.14 -9.09
C PRO A 96 -43.24 30.60 -8.60
N SER A 97 -42.15 30.92 -7.91
CA SER A 97 -41.79 32.21 -7.38
C SER A 97 -40.52 32.67 -8.10
N PRO A 98 -40.22 33.99 -8.14
CA PRO A 98 -39.13 34.52 -8.96
C PRO A 98 -37.81 33.83 -8.60
N PRO A 99 -36.85 33.77 -9.55
CA PRO A 99 -35.60 33.05 -9.37
C PRO A 99 -34.96 33.44 -8.04
N ALA A 100 -34.89 32.48 -7.12
CA ALA A 100 -34.22 32.66 -5.85
C ALA A 100 -32.79 33.17 -6.10
N PRO A 101 -32.27 34.08 -5.26
CA PRO A 101 -30.92 34.59 -5.41
C PRO A 101 -29.89 33.44 -5.47
N PRO A 102 -28.74 33.65 -6.12
CA PRO A 102 -27.72 32.62 -6.34
C PRO A 102 -27.12 32.01 -5.05
N ASP A 103 -27.40 32.61 -3.90
CA ASP A 103 -26.78 32.27 -2.62
C ASP A 103 -27.52 31.11 -1.90
N ASP A 104 -27.43 29.90 -2.44
CA ASP A 104 -27.57 28.71 -1.57
C ASP A 104 -26.19 28.41 -0.96
N PRO A 105 -25.94 28.78 0.32
CA PRO A 105 -24.64 28.63 0.94
C PRO A 105 -24.22 27.15 1.05
N ARG A 106 -25.19 26.21 1.09
CA ARG A 106 -24.88 24.78 1.12
C ARG A 106 -24.33 24.32 -0.21
N LEU A 107 -24.99 24.66 -1.33
CA LEU A 107 -24.51 24.28 -2.67
C LEU A 107 -23.17 24.93 -3.02
N THR A 108 -22.97 26.20 -2.66
CA THR A 108 -21.68 26.89 -2.82
C THR A 108 -20.56 26.22 -2.02
N SER A 109 -20.83 25.81 -0.78
CA SER A 109 -19.88 25.05 0.03
C SER A 109 -19.55 23.69 -0.60
N LEU A 110 -20.56 22.98 -1.11
CA LEU A 110 -20.37 21.69 -1.78
C LEU A 110 -19.60 21.81 -3.09
N ALA A 111 -19.82 22.86 -3.89
CA ALA A 111 -19.04 23.16 -5.08
C ALA A 111 -17.55 23.39 -4.76
N THR A 112 -17.27 24.08 -3.64
CA THR A 112 -15.90 24.29 -3.17
C THR A 112 -15.25 22.98 -2.71
N GLN A 113 -16.00 22.10 -2.04
CA GLN A 113 -15.51 20.78 -1.64
C GLN A 113 -15.28 19.85 -2.84
N ALA A 114 -16.14 19.92 -3.86
CA ALA A 114 -16.01 19.19 -5.12
C ALA A 114 -14.73 19.55 -5.86
N HIS A 115 -14.28 20.81 -5.80
CA HIS A 115 -13.00 21.21 -6.39
C HIS A 115 -11.80 20.41 -5.83
N VAL A 116 -11.87 19.96 -4.58
CA VAL A 116 -10.78 19.23 -3.91
C VAL A 116 -10.95 17.71 -4.04
N LEU A 117 -12.19 17.23 -4.03
CA LEU A 117 -12.50 15.80 -3.82
C LEU A 117 -13.20 15.12 -5.00
N ALA A 118 -13.68 15.88 -5.97
CA ALA A 118 -14.42 15.38 -7.13
C ALA A 118 -13.63 15.58 -8.43
N SER A 119 -14.18 15.09 -9.54
CA SER A 119 -13.62 15.35 -10.87
C SER A 119 -13.96 16.76 -11.36
N GLY A 120 -13.21 17.22 -12.38
CA GLY A 120 -13.52 18.46 -13.07
C GLY A 120 -14.94 18.47 -13.67
N GLN A 121 -15.46 17.33 -14.12
CA GLN A 121 -16.82 17.26 -14.68
C GLN A 121 -17.90 17.48 -13.61
N VAL A 122 -17.73 16.90 -12.42
CA VAL A 122 -18.64 17.17 -11.29
C VAL A 122 -18.61 18.66 -10.92
N GLN A 123 -17.43 19.27 -10.94
CA GLN A 123 -17.27 20.69 -10.66
C GLN A 123 -17.96 21.56 -11.73
N GLU A 124 -17.83 21.22 -13.02
CA GLU A 124 -18.47 21.92 -14.13
C GLU A 124 -20.00 21.89 -14.00
N CYS A 125 -20.59 20.71 -13.79
CA CYS A 125 -22.04 20.56 -13.59
C CYS A 125 -22.53 21.36 -12.38
N LEU A 126 -21.79 21.32 -11.26
CA LEU A 126 -22.14 22.08 -10.06
C LEU A 126 -22.06 23.59 -10.28
N ASN A 127 -21.03 24.06 -11.00
CA ASN A 127 -20.88 25.47 -11.30
C ASN A 127 -21.99 25.96 -12.21
N GLU A 128 -22.34 25.19 -13.24
CA GLU A 128 -23.46 25.50 -14.13
C GLU A 128 -24.78 25.57 -13.34
N PHE A 129 -25.00 24.62 -12.44
CA PHE A 129 -26.20 24.59 -11.60
C PHE A 129 -26.32 25.79 -10.64
N VAL A 130 -25.20 26.20 -10.03
CA VAL A 130 -25.18 27.21 -8.96
C VAL A 130 -25.02 28.63 -9.49
N TYR A 131 -24.11 28.84 -10.44
CA TYR A 131 -23.65 30.18 -10.84
C TYR A 131 -24.23 30.67 -12.17
N ASP A 132 -24.58 29.79 -13.10
CA ASP A 132 -25.10 30.20 -14.42
C ASP A 132 -26.59 30.57 -14.38
N GLY A 133 -27.22 30.43 -13.21
CA GLY A 133 -28.64 30.75 -13.00
C GLY A 133 -29.61 30.01 -13.93
N PRO A 134 -29.46 28.68 -14.17
CA PRO A 134 -30.32 27.95 -15.09
C PRO A 134 -31.80 27.99 -14.67
N ASP A 135 -32.68 27.94 -15.67
CA ASP A 135 -34.10 27.71 -15.45
C ASP A 135 -34.36 26.31 -14.89
N HIS A 136 -35.62 26.00 -14.57
CA HIS A 136 -35.95 24.73 -13.93
C HIS A 136 -35.67 23.51 -14.82
N GLU A 137 -35.99 23.59 -16.11
CA GLU A 137 -35.76 22.49 -17.05
C GLU A 137 -34.26 22.20 -17.18
N ARG A 138 -33.45 23.26 -17.35
CA ARG A 138 -31.99 23.11 -17.40
C ARG A 138 -31.41 22.61 -16.07
N GLN A 139 -31.98 23.00 -14.93
CA GLN A 139 -31.58 22.47 -13.62
C GLN A 139 -31.81 20.96 -13.49
N VAL A 140 -32.91 20.45 -14.05
CA VAL A 140 -33.22 19.02 -14.07
C VAL A 140 -32.23 18.28 -14.97
N ASP A 141 -31.93 18.82 -16.17
CA ASP A 141 -30.94 18.23 -17.09
C ASP A 141 -29.55 18.14 -16.45
N ILE A 142 -29.07 19.23 -15.83
CA ILE A 142 -27.76 19.24 -15.16
C ILE A 142 -27.72 18.24 -13.99
N TRP A 143 -28.84 18.07 -13.28
CA TRP A 143 -28.93 17.09 -12.22
C TRP A 143 -28.89 15.65 -12.72
N ASP A 144 -29.50 15.35 -13.87
CA ASP A 144 -29.42 14.04 -14.51
C ASP A 144 -27.99 13.74 -15.04
N ASP A 145 -27.38 14.72 -15.71
CA ASP A 145 -25.99 14.63 -16.18
C ASP A 145 -25.03 14.36 -15.01
N LEU A 146 -25.21 15.05 -13.89
CA LEU A 146 -24.39 14.82 -12.71
C LEU A 146 -24.56 13.43 -12.12
N GLN A 147 -25.79 12.90 -12.05
CA GLN A 147 -26.05 11.53 -11.61
C GLN A 147 -25.30 10.52 -12.50
N HIS A 148 -25.29 10.77 -13.81
CA HIS A 148 -24.56 9.92 -14.74
C HIS A 148 -23.04 9.93 -14.50
N VAL A 149 -22.46 11.13 -14.32
CA VAL A 149 -21.03 11.29 -14.00
C VAL A 149 -20.69 10.57 -12.70
N VAL A 150 -21.48 10.77 -11.65
CA VAL A 150 -21.29 10.15 -10.33
C VAL A 150 -21.34 8.62 -10.41
N HIS A 151 -22.32 8.03 -11.11
CA HIS A 151 -22.42 6.57 -11.24
C HIS A 151 -21.19 5.96 -11.93
N ARG A 152 -20.75 6.58 -13.03
CA ARG A 152 -19.54 6.15 -13.74
C ARG A 152 -18.31 6.23 -12.84
N GLU A 153 -18.24 7.29 -12.03
CA GLU A 153 -17.12 7.57 -11.16
C GLU A 153 -17.03 6.68 -9.92
N LEU A 154 -18.19 6.24 -9.40
CA LEU A 154 -18.28 5.26 -8.32
C LEU A 154 -18.16 3.82 -8.82
N GLY A 155 -18.09 3.60 -10.13
CA GLY A 155 -18.02 2.27 -10.73
C GLY A 155 -19.30 1.44 -10.54
N ILE A 156 -20.43 2.11 -10.33
CA ILE A 156 -21.74 1.45 -10.17
C ILE A 156 -22.16 0.94 -11.56
N PRO A 157 -22.40 -0.38 -11.74
CA PRO A 157 -22.86 -0.91 -13.02
C PRO A 157 -24.19 -0.27 -13.43
N ARG A 158 -24.38 -0.03 -14.73
CA ARG A 158 -25.69 0.34 -15.27
C ARG A 158 -26.58 -0.91 -15.32
N ASP A 159 -27.70 -0.88 -14.63
CA ASP A 159 -28.83 -1.79 -14.86
C ASP A 159 -29.62 -1.35 -16.12
#